data_AF-A0A6V7XR90-F1
#
_entry.id   AF-A0A6V7XR90-F1
#
_cell.length_a   1.000
_cell.length_b   1.000
_cell.length_c   1.000
_cell.angle_alpha   90.00
_cell.angle_beta   90.00
_cell.angle_gamma   90.00
#
_symmetry.space_group_name_H-M   'P 1'
#
loop_
_entity.id
_entity.type
_entity.pdbx_description
1 polymer ?
#
loop_
_entity_poly.entity_id
_entity_poly.type
_entity_poly.pdbx_seq_one_letter_code
_entity_poly.pdbx_strand_id
1 'polypeptide(L)'
;MFSFDKNFSLIFIDKIVEVNKRHCFNCRVTQTKQWHTALKEHYLCNECGPYKRKYGKFRSNKLWFKTKKDDRKCFICGVTQTICWRRHSEPGSYICNACGCKQRKEFIKKRKPKI
;
A
#
# COMPACT_ATOMS: atom_id res chain seq x y z
N MET A 1 30.60 33.53 0.08
CA MET A 1 29.52 33.35 1.06
C MET A 1 28.22 33.24 0.28
N PHE A 2 27.84 32.02 -0.13
CA PHE A 2 26.61 31.81 -0.92
C PHE A 2 25.42 31.85 0.03
N SER A 3 24.58 32.89 -0.09
CA SER A 3 23.33 32.99 0.66
C SER A 3 22.37 31.95 0.11
N PHE A 4 22.11 30.89 0.89
CA PHE A 4 21.05 29.93 0.56
C PHE A 4 19.71 30.57 0.93
N ASP A 5 18.97 30.96 -0.10
CA ASP A 5 17.65 31.57 0.05
C ASP A 5 16.65 30.52 0.55
N LYS A 6 16.36 30.56 1.86
CA LYS A 6 15.47 29.60 2.55
C LYS A 6 14.06 29.56 1.94
N ASN A 7 13.63 30.64 1.30
CA ASN A 7 12.35 30.71 0.58
C ASN A 7 12.31 29.80 -0.65
N PHE A 8 13.42 29.67 -1.38
CA PHE A 8 13.48 28.80 -2.56
C PHE A 8 13.37 27.33 -2.15
N SER A 9 14.02 26.93 -1.04
CA SER A 9 13.91 25.57 -0.50
C SER A 9 12.51 25.25 0.01
N LEU A 10 11.80 26.18 0.66
CA LEU A 10 10.43 25.97 1.14
C LEU A 10 9.42 25.83 -0.02
N ILE A 11 9.51 26.70 -1.03
CA ILE A 11 8.68 26.60 -2.25
C ILE A 11 8.93 25.28 -2.99
N PHE A 12 10.18 24.81 -3.02
CA PHE A 12 10.54 23.54 -3.65
C PHE A 12 10.03 22.35 -2.84
N ILE A 13 10.08 22.40 -1.51
CA ILE A 13 9.52 21.38 -0.61
C ILE A 13 7.99 21.34 -0.73
N ASP A 14 7.30 22.47 -0.71
CA ASP A 14 5.83 22.51 -0.84
C ASP A 14 5.36 21.99 -2.20
N LYS A 15 6.07 22.33 -3.30
CA LYS A 15 5.83 21.73 -4.62
C LYS A 15 6.09 20.22 -4.64
N ILE A 16 7.13 19.72 -3.97
CA ILE A 16 7.41 18.28 -3.83
C ILE A 16 6.33 17.58 -2.98
N VAL A 17 5.81 18.26 -1.95
CA VAL A 17 4.78 17.75 -1.04
C VAL A 17 3.39 17.74 -1.71
N GLU A 18 3.06 18.73 -2.54
CA GLU A 18 1.86 18.74 -3.38
C GLU A 18 1.88 17.65 -4.46
N VAL A 19 3.03 17.44 -5.12
CA VAL A 19 3.20 16.41 -6.16
C VAL A 19 2.98 14.98 -5.63
N ASN A 20 3.12 14.75 -4.32
CA ASN A 20 3.08 13.42 -3.71
C ASN A 20 1.79 13.07 -2.92
N LYS A 21 0.72 13.86 -2.99
CA LYS A 21 -0.61 13.45 -2.46
C LYS A 21 -1.46 12.70 -3.49
N ARG A 22 -0.84 11.94 -4.40
CA ARG A 22 -1.58 11.04 -5.29
C ARG A 22 -2.16 9.92 -4.43
N HIS A 23 -3.44 10.03 -4.14
CA HIS A 23 -4.23 8.94 -3.57
C HIS A 23 -5.14 8.40 -4.68
N CYS A 24 -5.41 7.10 -4.64
CA CYS A 24 -6.35 6.52 -5.60
C CYS A 24 -7.74 7.12 -5.36
N PHE A 25 -8.34 7.74 -6.37
CA PHE A 25 -9.69 8.29 -6.28
C PHE A 25 -10.73 7.23 -5.92
N ASN A 26 -10.55 5.99 -6.40
CA ASN A 26 -11.43 4.90 -6.05
C ASN A 26 -11.12 4.37 -4.64
N CYS A 27 -9.94 3.79 -4.43
CA CYS A 27 -9.63 3.03 -3.20
C CYS A 27 -8.71 3.75 -2.21
N ARG A 28 -8.47 5.06 -2.35
CA ARG A 28 -7.66 5.94 -1.46
C ARG A 28 -6.26 5.47 -1.06
N VAL A 29 -5.74 4.37 -1.62
CA VAL A 29 -4.35 3.97 -1.40
C VAL A 29 -3.43 5.11 -1.83
N THR A 30 -2.44 5.42 -0.99
CA THR A 30 -1.42 6.45 -1.25
C THR A 30 -0.14 5.85 -1.84
N GLN A 31 -0.07 4.52 -1.92
CA GLN A 31 1.05 3.79 -2.50
C GLN A 31 0.54 2.76 -3.49
N THR A 32 1.20 2.68 -4.65
CA THR A 32 0.90 1.73 -5.72
C THR A 32 2.13 1.59 -6.60
N LYS A 33 2.30 0.43 -7.25
CA LYS A 33 3.43 0.18 -8.17
C LYS A 33 3.37 1.06 -9.41
N GLN A 34 2.17 1.42 -9.83
CA GLN A 34 1.91 2.28 -10.99
C GLN A 34 0.65 3.11 -10.73
N TRP A 35 0.68 4.35 -11.18
CA TRP A 35 -0.47 5.25 -11.20
C TRP A 35 -1.05 5.31 -12.61
N HIS A 36 -2.38 5.26 -12.70
CA HIS A 36 -3.15 5.45 -13.92
C HIS A 36 -3.88 6.79 -13.82
N THR A 37 -3.89 7.58 -14.89
CA THR A 37 -4.68 8.81 -14.93
C THR A 37 -6.17 8.47 -15.06
N ALA A 38 -6.98 9.10 -14.22
CA ALA A 38 -8.43 9.19 -14.38
C ALA A 38 -8.80 10.61 -14.84
N LEU A 39 -10.10 10.86 -15.05
CA LEU A 39 -10.65 12.14 -15.54
C LEU A 39 -9.96 13.36 -14.90
N LYS A 40 -9.56 14.30 -15.77
CA LYS A 40 -8.85 15.60 -15.63
C LYS A 40 -7.86 15.81 -14.46
N GLU A 41 -8.12 15.36 -13.23
CA GLU A 41 -7.21 15.55 -12.07
C GLU A 41 -7.22 14.37 -11.06
N HIS A 42 -7.82 13.24 -11.41
CA HIS A 42 -7.89 12.09 -10.52
C HIS A 42 -6.87 11.01 -10.90
N TYR A 43 -6.37 10.28 -9.90
CA TYR A 43 -5.46 9.14 -10.11
C TYR A 43 -6.11 7.84 -9.68
N LEU A 44 -5.81 6.75 -10.37
CA LEU A 44 -6.17 5.39 -9.97
C LEU A 44 -4.91 4.57 -9.73
N CYS A 45 -4.95 3.73 -8.70
CA CYS A 45 -3.88 2.79 -8.44
C CYS A 45 -3.83 1.68 -9.49
N ASN A 46 -2.78 0.86 -9.43
CA ASN A 46 -2.52 -0.22 -10.37
C ASN A 46 -3.63 -1.29 -10.42
N GLU A 47 -4.42 -1.39 -9.36
CA GLU A 47 -5.57 -2.29 -9.29
C GLU A 47 -6.83 -1.62 -9.87
N CYS A 48 -7.07 -0.35 -9.54
CA CYS A 48 -8.32 0.33 -9.89
C CYS A 48 -8.36 0.81 -11.34
N GLY A 49 -7.21 1.20 -11.92
CA GLY A 49 -7.11 1.69 -13.29
C GLY A 49 -7.53 0.62 -14.33
N PRO A 50 -6.85 -0.52 -14.38
CA PRO A 50 -7.20 -1.61 -15.30
C PRO A 50 -8.63 -2.13 -15.08
N TYR A 51 -9.11 -2.17 -13.83
CA TYR A 51 -10.49 -2.56 -13.53
C TYR A 51 -11.50 -1.63 -14.19
N LYS A 52 -11.34 -0.30 -14.00
CA LYS A 52 -12.24 0.69 -14.59
C LYS A 52 -12.21 0.60 -16.12
N ARG A 53 -11.04 0.44 -16.72
CA ARG A 53 -10.89 0.28 -18.18
C ARG A 53 -11.62 -0.96 -18.72
N LYS A 54 -11.53 -2.09 -18.00
CA LYS A 54 -12.15 -3.34 -18.43
C LYS A 54 -13.68 -3.36 -18.26
N TYR A 55 -14.18 -2.80 -17.17
CA TYR A 55 -15.58 -2.97 -16.76
C TYR A 55 -16.43 -1.70 -16.87
N GLY A 56 -15.84 -0.56 -17.25
CA GLY A 56 -16.53 0.73 -17.35
C GLY A 56 -16.98 1.33 -16.02
N LYS A 57 -16.76 0.64 -14.89
CA LYS A 57 -17.22 1.04 -13.55
C LYS A 57 -16.12 0.96 -12.50
N PHE A 58 -16.28 1.72 -11.43
CA PHE A 58 -15.37 1.64 -10.29
C PHE A 58 -15.52 0.31 -9.56
N ARG A 59 -14.39 -0.27 -9.13
CA ARG A 59 -14.38 -1.47 -8.28
C ARG A 59 -15.01 -1.11 -6.94
N SER A 60 -15.87 -1.98 -6.42
CA SER A 60 -16.50 -1.71 -5.13
C SER A 60 -15.45 -1.63 -4.01
N ASN A 61 -15.37 -0.42 -3.41
CA ASN A 61 -14.79 -0.07 -2.10
C ASN A 61 -15.07 -1.07 -0.97
N LYS A 62 -16.17 -1.80 -1.07
CA LYS A 62 -16.74 -2.62 0.00
C LYS A 62 -15.85 -3.77 0.48
N LEU A 63 -14.70 -4.03 -0.16
CA LEU A 63 -13.78 -5.10 0.26
C LEU A 63 -12.54 -4.62 1.01
N TRP A 64 -12.17 -3.34 0.93
CA TRP A 64 -10.90 -2.88 1.55
C TRP A 64 -11.08 -2.23 2.92
N PHE A 65 -12.31 -1.81 3.24
CA PHE A 65 -12.68 -1.25 4.55
C PHE A 65 -13.84 -1.96 5.24
N LYS A 66 -14.36 -3.06 4.70
CA LYS A 66 -15.20 -3.94 5.54
C LYS A 66 -14.26 -4.68 6.48
N THR A 67 -13.94 -4.04 7.59
CA THR A 67 -13.79 -4.78 8.84
C THR A 67 -15.14 -5.45 9.09
N LYS A 68 -15.40 -6.61 8.48
CA LYS A 68 -16.14 -7.62 9.25
C LYS A 68 -15.36 -7.71 10.55
N LYS A 69 -16.02 -7.58 11.71
CA LYS A 69 -15.41 -7.97 12.99
C LYS A 69 -14.90 -9.38 12.75
N ASP A 70 -13.59 -9.46 12.63
CA ASP A 70 -12.89 -10.64 12.20
C ASP A 70 -11.99 -10.90 13.38
N ASP A 71 -12.37 -11.86 14.21
CA ASP A 71 -11.68 -12.19 15.46
C ASP A 71 -10.29 -12.80 15.21
N ARG A 72 -9.84 -12.81 13.95
CA ARG A 72 -8.47 -13.14 13.58
C ARG A 72 -7.50 -12.19 14.29
N LYS A 73 -6.53 -12.80 14.96
CA LYS A 73 -5.39 -12.14 15.59
C LYS A 73 -4.12 -12.69 14.96
N CYS A 74 -3.17 -11.82 14.64
CA CYS A 74 -1.88 -12.26 14.12
C CYS A 74 -1.17 -13.13 15.17
N PHE A 75 -0.84 -14.36 14.81
CA PHE A 75 -0.14 -15.31 15.69
C PHE A 75 1.22 -14.78 16.18
N ILE A 76 1.86 -13.89 15.40
CA ILE A 76 3.21 -13.38 15.68
C ILE A 76 3.20 -12.06 16.46
N CYS A 77 2.42 -11.07 16.03
CA CYS A 77 2.46 -9.72 16.64
C CYS A 77 1.14 -9.30 17.29
N GLY A 78 0.12 -10.15 17.28
CA GLY A 78 -1.13 -9.89 17.97
C GLY A 78 -2.03 -8.81 17.38
N VAL A 79 -1.66 -8.18 16.26
CA VAL A 79 -2.55 -7.21 15.60
C VAL A 79 -3.85 -7.88 15.15
N THR A 80 -4.96 -7.19 15.34
CA THR A 80 -6.32 -7.63 14.96
C THR A 80 -6.79 -6.99 13.67
N GLN A 81 -6.01 -6.05 13.11
CA GLN A 81 -6.30 -5.37 11.86
C GLN A 81 -5.11 -5.48 10.91
N THR A 82 -5.40 -5.79 9.66
CA THR A 82 -4.41 -5.90 8.59
C THR A 82 -5.09 -5.75 7.24
N ILE A 83 -4.36 -5.24 6.24
CA ILE A 83 -4.83 -5.10 4.86
C ILE A 83 -5.10 -6.49 4.23
N CYS A 84 -4.38 -7.51 4.68
CA CYS A 84 -4.53 -8.89 4.23
C CYS A 84 -4.07 -9.86 5.31
N TRP A 85 -4.83 -10.93 5.53
CA TRP A 85 -4.46 -12.06 6.39
C TRP A 85 -3.73 -13.12 5.55
N ARG A 86 -2.64 -13.67 6.08
CA ARG A 86 -1.87 -14.76 5.47
C ARG A 86 -1.96 -16.00 6.38
N ARG A 87 -1.85 -17.20 5.80
CA ARG A 87 -1.81 -18.46 6.57
C ARG A 87 -0.44 -18.64 7.20
N HIS A 88 -0.41 -19.11 8.44
CA HIS A 88 0.81 -19.53 9.13
C HIS A 88 1.13 -21.00 8.81
N SER A 89 2.30 -21.49 9.22
CA SER A 89 2.65 -22.92 9.16
C SER A 89 1.79 -23.76 10.10
N GLU A 90 1.44 -23.20 11.27
CA GLU A 90 0.53 -23.82 12.22
C GLU A 90 -0.89 -23.89 11.65
N PRO A 91 -1.53 -25.08 11.63
CA PRO A 91 -2.89 -25.26 11.15
C PRO A 91 -3.87 -24.30 11.83
N GLY A 92 -4.77 -23.70 11.05
CA GLY A 92 -5.78 -22.77 11.57
C GLY A 92 -5.25 -21.39 12.00
N SER A 93 -3.93 -21.18 12.05
CA SER A 93 -3.34 -19.92 12.48
C SER A 93 -3.14 -18.93 11.34
N TYR A 94 -3.35 -17.65 11.62
CA TYR A 94 -3.19 -16.54 10.67
C TYR A 94 -2.14 -15.54 11.14
N ILE A 95 -1.44 -14.93 10.18
CA ILE A 95 -0.52 -13.82 10.42
C ILE A 95 -0.91 -12.60 9.60
N CYS A 96 -0.57 -11.41 10.10
CA CYS A 96 -0.82 -10.17 9.36
C CYS A 96 0.09 -10.06 8.13
N ASN A 97 -0.26 -9.15 7.22
CA ASN A 97 0.48 -8.95 5.99
C ASN A 97 1.96 -8.58 6.26
N ALA A 98 2.21 -7.73 7.27
CA ALA A 98 3.55 -7.31 7.63
C ALA A 98 4.43 -8.48 8.13
N CYS A 99 3.90 -9.32 9.03
CA CYS A 99 4.62 -10.49 9.55
C CYS A 99 4.93 -11.50 8.45
N GLY A 100 3.98 -11.81 7.57
CA GLY A 100 4.23 -12.72 6.46
C GLY A 100 5.26 -12.17 5.45
N CYS A 101 5.24 -10.86 5.20
CA CYS A 101 6.27 -10.22 4.38
C CYS A 101 7.67 -10.32 5.03
N LYS A 102 7.78 -10.17 6.35
CA LYS A 102 9.05 -10.35 7.09
C LYS A 102 9.55 -11.80 6.97
N GLN A 103 8.72 -12.79 7.28
CA GLN A 103 9.08 -14.21 7.16
C GLN A 103 9.58 -14.56 5.76
N ARG A 104 8.88 -14.09 4.71
CA ARG A 104 9.31 -14.33 3.31
C ARG A 104 10.69 -13.73 3.02
N LYS A 105 10.96 -12.51 3.49
CA LYS A 105 12.28 -11.87 3.29
C LYS A 105 13.39 -12.66 3.98
N GLU A 106 13.17 -13.09 5.23
CA GLU A 106 14.15 -13.89 5.97
C GLU A 106 14.39 -15.26 5.32
N PHE A 107 13.34 -15.91 4.83
CA PHE A 107 13.47 -17.14 4.06
C PHE A 107 14.31 -16.96 2.79
N ILE A 108 14.09 -15.87 2.05
CA ILE A 108 14.88 -15.57 0.84
C ILE A 108 16.35 -15.29 1.21
N LYS A 109 16.61 -14.53 2.28
CA LYS A 109 17.98 -14.27 2.76
C LYS A 109 18.73 -15.56 3.08
N LYS A 110 18.08 -16.49 3.81
CA LYS A 110 18.67 -17.79 4.17
C LYS A 110 18.99 -18.68 2.97
N ARG A 111 18.30 -18.51 1.84
CA ARG A 111 18.50 -19.29 0.61
C ARG A 111 19.51 -18.68 -0.35
N LYS A 112 20.03 -17.48 -0.09
CA LYS A 112 21.10 -16.91 -0.92
C LYS A 112 22.39 -17.70 -0.66
N PRO A 113 23.08 -18.20 -1.69
CA PRO A 113 24.38 -18.83 -1.52
C PRO A 113 25.34 -17.82 -0.88
N LYS A 114 26.08 -18.28 0.14
CA LYS A 114 27.18 -17.50 0.72
C LYS A 114 28.30 -17.52 -0.32
N ILE A 115 28.62 -16.35 -0.87
CA ILE A 115 29.81 -16.12 -1.67
C ILE A 115 31.00 -16.04 -0.72
#